data_AF-A0A3Q9K3C5-F1
#
_entry.id   AF-A0A3Q9K3C5-F1
#
_cell.length_a   1.000
_cell.length_b   1.000
_cell.length_c   1.000
_cell.angle_alpha   90.00
_cell.angle_beta   90.00
_cell.angle_gamma   90.00
#
_symmetry.space_group_name_H-M   'P 1'
#
loop_
_entity.id
_entity.type
_entity.pdbx_description
1 polymer ?
#
loop_
_entity_poly.entity_id
_entity_poly.type
_entity_poly.pdbx_seq_one_letter_code
_entity_poly.pdbx_strand_id
1 'polypeptide(L)'
;MKRWDADQESVAETPDLAALAALLADRTRAAICMALLDGGTWTAGELAEYAAVAPSTTTEHLNLLVSGGLLAEERQGRRRYVRLAGPETAETLENLAGLAPYRQVPIRSLAEANHRRALHHARTCYDHIAGALGVAIAEAMTERGLLARDYGLVLTAAGADWLAALGIPDAAPPAAHRAHVRTCLDWTVRRQHLSGAVGAALYRHALERDWVVKAVATRILTLTAAGRAAFRAQLGLPDEALFPSLALPAPRT
;
A
#
# COMPACT_ATOMS: atom_id res chain seq x y z
N MET A 1 -9.30 -49.78 40.51
CA MET A 1 -10.02 -48.53 40.83
C MET A 1 -9.14 -47.36 40.39
N LYS A 2 -9.65 -46.57 39.43
CA LYS A 2 -9.23 -45.22 38.99
C LYS A 2 -7.75 -44.93 38.70
N ARG A 3 -7.48 -44.63 37.42
CA ARG A 3 -7.31 -43.24 36.97
C ARG A 3 -7.51 -43.21 35.45
N TRP A 4 -8.61 -42.61 35.01
CA TRP A 4 -8.74 -42.12 33.64
C TRP A 4 -7.61 -41.11 33.44
N ASP A 5 -6.78 -41.35 32.43
CA ASP A 5 -5.90 -40.33 31.90
C ASP A 5 -6.75 -39.09 31.62
N ALA A 6 -6.40 -37.99 32.28
CA ALA A 6 -7.04 -36.72 32.04
C ALA A 6 -6.94 -36.45 30.53
N ASP A 7 -8.08 -36.19 29.91
CA ASP A 7 -8.17 -35.59 28.59
C ASP A 7 -7.21 -34.40 28.58
N GLN A 8 -6.03 -34.60 28.00
CA GLN A 8 -5.23 -33.50 27.53
C GLN A 8 -6.03 -32.94 26.37
N GLU A 9 -6.89 -31.97 26.66
CA GLU A 9 -7.50 -31.12 25.64
C GLU A 9 -6.37 -30.64 24.73
N SER A 10 -6.32 -31.21 23.53
CA SER A 10 -5.38 -30.79 22.51
C SER A 10 -5.76 -29.36 22.13
N VAL A 11 -5.06 -28.39 22.70
CA VAL A 11 -5.29 -26.99 22.38
C VAL A 11 -4.83 -26.75 20.94
N ALA A 12 -5.76 -26.31 20.09
CA ALA A 12 -5.45 -25.84 18.74
C ALA A 12 -5.47 -24.31 18.75
N GLU A 13 -4.43 -23.69 18.21
CA GLU A 13 -4.39 -22.24 18.01
C GLU A 13 -5.34 -21.84 16.88
N THR A 14 -6.16 -20.82 17.14
CA THR A 14 -7.02 -20.20 16.13
C THR A 14 -6.70 -18.71 16.05
N PRO A 15 -6.71 -18.09 14.85
CA PRO A 15 -6.56 -16.64 14.73
C PRO A 15 -7.64 -15.90 15.54
N ASP A 16 -7.23 -14.97 16.39
CA ASP A 16 -8.15 -14.09 17.13
C ASP A 16 -8.41 -12.79 16.34
N LEU A 17 -9.37 -12.87 15.42
CA LEU A 17 -9.79 -11.72 14.62
C LEU A 17 -10.39 -10.59 15.49
N ALA A 18 -11.01 -10.93 16.62
CA ALA A 18 -11.64 -9.94 17.49
C ALA A 18 -10.59 -9.09 18.21
N ALA A 19 -9.48 -9.69 18.66
CA ALA A 19 -8.35 -8.96 19.23
C ALA A 19 -7.74 -7.97 18.23
N LEU A 20 -7.52 -8.39 16.97
CA LEU A 20 -7.05 -7.51 15.91
C LEU A 20 -8.04 -6.37 15.64
N ALA A 21 -9.33 -6.69 15.53
CA ALA A 21 -10.37 -5.68 15.30
C ALA A 21 -10.44 -4.69 16.46
N ALA A 22 -10.29 -5.13 17.71
CA ALA A 22 -10.27 -4.27 18.89
C ALA A 22 -9.10 -3.28 18.87
N LEU A 23 -7.93 -3.66 18.35
CA LEU A 23 -6.82 -2.73 18.14
C LEU A 23 -7.16 -1.64 17.12
N LEU A 24 -7.97 -1.93 16.11
CA LEU A 24 -8.33 -0.97 15.06
C LEU A 24 -9.62 -0.18 15.35
N ALA A 25 -10.46 -0.66 16.26
CA ALA A 25 -11.73 -0.05 16.67
C ALA A 25 -11.56 1.20 17.57
N ASP A 26 -10.56 2.02 17.28
CA ASP A 26 -10.27 3.29 17.96
C ASP A 26 -9.73 4.29 16.95
N ARG A 27 -10.25 5.52 16.98
CA ARG A 27 -9.92 6.54 15.98
C ARG A 27 -8.46 6.96 16.01
N THR A 28 -7.85 7.04 17.19
CA THR A 28 -6.46 7.44 17.35
C THR A 28 -5.54 6.36 16.84
N ARG A 29 -5.79 5.10 17.22
CA ARG A 29 -5.01 3.95 16.73
C ARG A 29 -5.12 3.79 15.22
N ALA A 30 -6.32 3.92 14.67
CA ALA A 30 -6.52 3.88 13.22
C ALA A 30 -5.78 5.03 12.52
N ALA A 31 -5.85 6.26 13.05
CA ALA A 31 -5.13 7.41 12.49
C ALA A 31 -3.60 7.22 12.53
N ILE A 32 -3.06 6.68 13.63
CA ILE A 32 -1.64 6.34 13.74
C ILE A 32 -1.24 5.30 12.69
N CYS A 33 -2.03 4.22 12.53
CA CYS A 33 -1.77 3.20 11.51
C CYS A 33 -1.79 3.80 10.10
N MET A 34 -2.75 4.67 9.80
CA MET A 34 -2.83 5.37 8.51
C MET A 34 -1.65 6.32 8.27
N ALA A 35 -1.15 7.01 9.30
CA ALA A 35 0.04 7.85 9.17
C ALA A 35 1.30 7.03 8.85
N LEU A 36 1.40 5.83 9.44
CA LEU A 36 2.54 4.93 9.27
C LEU A 36 2.50 4.15 7.95
N LEU A 37 1.35 4.10 7.26
CA LEU A 37 1.23 3.53 5.92
C LEU A 37 2.10 4.23 4.89
N ASP A 38 2.53 5.47 5.12
CA ASP A 38 3.43 6.19 4.22
C ASP A 38 4.87 5.63 4.23
N GLY A 39 5.16 4.67 5.11
CA GLY A 39 6.44 3.95 5.19
C GLY A 39 7.52 4.66 6.02
N GLY A 40 7.21 5.81 6.59
CA GLY A 40 8.12 6.55 7.47
C GLY A 40 8.17 5.97 8.89
N THR A 41 9.27 6.24 9.59
CA THR A 41 9.38 6.04 11.05
C THR A 41 8.99 7.31 11.77
N TRP A 42 8.16 7.20 12.80
CA TRP A 42 7.65 8.36 13.55
C TRP A 42 8.01 8.27 15.03
N THR A 43 8.16 9.41 15.68
CA THR A 43 8.22 9.48 17.14
C THR A 43 6.81 9.58 17.74
N ALA A 44 6.69 9.25 19.03
CA ALA A 44 5.42 9.41 19.75
C ALA A 44 4.93 10.87 19.77
N GLY A 45 5.84 11.85 19.78
CA GLY A 45 5.49 13.28 19.75
C GLY A 45 4.88 13.70 18.42
N GLU A 46 5.49 13.30 17.30
CA GLU A 46 4.96 13.59 15.97
C GLU A 46 3.60 12.94 15.74
N LEU A 47 3.40 11.71 16.24
CA LEU A 47 2.10 11.03 16.16
C LEU A 47 1.05 11.66 17.07
N ALA A 48 1.44 12.19 18.23
CA ALA A 48 0.53 12.91 19.13
C ALA A 48 0.01 14.19 18.46
N GLU A 49 0.90 14.93 17.80
CA GLU A 49 0.54 16.11 17.01
C GLU A 49 -0.36 15.75 15.82
N TYR A 50 0.01 14.71 15.07
CA TYR A 50 -0.77 14.21 13.93
C TYR A 50 -2.20 13.81 14.34
N ALA A 51 -2.32 13.00 15.40
CA ALA A 51 -3.60 12.51 15.89
C ALA A 51 -4.37 13.56 16.71
N ALA A 52 -3.76 14.70 17.02
CA ALA A 52 -4.30 15.74 17.89
C ALA A 52 -4.74 15.21 19.27
N VAL A 53 -3.90 14.39 19.89
CA VAL A 53 -4.11 13.83 21.24
C VAL A 53 -2.88 14.08 22.14
N ALA A 54 -3.05 13.93 23.45
CA ALA A 54 -1.94 14.13 24.39
C ALA A 54 -0.82 13.09 24.18
N PRO A 55 0.45 13.42 24.48
CA PRO A 55 1.57 12.49 24.38
C PRO A 55 1.43 11.22 25.24
N SER A 56 0.81 11.34 26.42
CA SER A 56 0.53 10.21 27.31
C SER A 56 -0.48 9.24 26.68
N THR A 57 -1.58 9.76 26.14
CA THR A 57 -2.60 8.98 25.41
C THR A 57 -2.01 8.31 24.17
N THR A 58 -1.17 9.04 23.42
CA THR A 58 -0.47 8.48 22.26
C THR A 58 0.44 7.32 22.66
N THR A 59 1.19 7.48 23.76
CA THR A 59 2.09 6.43 24.27
C THR A 59 1.32 5.16 24.65
N GLU A 60 0.16 5.29 25.29
CA GLU A 60 -0.72 4.16 25.62
C GLU A 60 -1.20 3.43 24.36
N HIS A 61 -1.67 4.17 23.36
CA HIS A 61 -2.08 3.62 22.07
C HIS A 61 -0.93 2.90 21.34
N LEU A 62 0.27 3.48 21.36
CA LEU A 62 1.45 2.86 20.76
C LEU A 62 1.82 1.55 21.46
N ASN A 63 1.75 1.51 22.79
CA ASN A 63 2.03 0.28 23.55
C ASN A 63 1.04 -0.82 23.19
N LEU A 64 -0.26 -0.51 23.08
CA LEU A 64 -1.28 -1.46 22.62
C LEU A 64 -0.98 -1.98 21.22
N LEU A 65 -0.70 -1.07 20.27
CA LEU A 65 -0.42 -1.45 18.88
C LEU A 65 0.87 -2.25 18.70
N VAL A 66 1.91 -1.98 19.49
CA VAL A 66 3.16 -2.75 19.51
C VAL A 66 2.94 -4.11 20.14
N SER A 67 2.28 -4.17 21.31
CA SER A 67 1.98 -5.45 21.97
C SER A 67 1.08 -6.35 21.14
N GLY A 68 0.17 -5.75 20.34
CA GLY A 68 -0.69 -6.44 19.39
C GLY A 68 -0.05 -6.76 18.05
N GLY A 69 1.24 -6.49 17.87
CA GLY A 69 2.00 -6.87 16.67
C GLY A 69 1.71 -6.03 15.42
N LEU A 70 0.95 -4.94 15.52
CA LEU A 70 0.70 -4.04 14.38
C LEU A 70 1.87 -3.09 14.13
N LEU A 71 2.56 -2.68 15.20
CA LEU A 71 3.71 -1.79 15.13
C LEU A 71 4.97 -2.45 15.67
N ALA A 72 6.12 -2.01 15.15
CA ALA A 72 7.42 -2.31 15.69
C ALA A 72 8.10 -1.03 16.18
N GLU A 73 8.91 -1.17 17.23
CA GLU A 73 9.71 -0.08 17.78
C GLU A 73 11.15 -0.20 17.35
N GLU A 74 11.77 0.96 17.09
CA GLU A 74 13.19 1.08 16.85
C GLU A 74 13.77 2.18 17.74
N ARG A 75 14.91 1.88 18.38
CA ARG A 75 15.65 2.88 19.16
C ARG A 75 16.81 3.40 18.34
N GLN A 76 16.76 4.70 18.04
CA GLN A 76 17.87 5.41 17.41
C GLN A 76 18.35 6.50 18.38
N GLY A 77 19.46 6.24 19.05
CA GLY A 77 19.98 7.09 20.11
C GLY A 77 18.99 7.21 21.28
N ARG A 78 18.61 8.46 21.62
CA ARG A 78 17.68 8.75 22.73
C ARG A 78 16.21 8.74 22.33
N ARG A 79 15.91 8.61 21.03
CA ARG A 79 14.55 8.70 20.50
C ARG A 79 13.99 7.31 20.23
N ARG A 80 12.74 7.12 20.64
CA ARG A 80 11.90 5.96 20.32
C ARG A 80 11.16 6.27 19.03
N TYR A 81 11.41 5.47 18.02
CA TYR A 81 10.70 5.51 16.75
C TYR A 81 9.77 4.30 16.65
N VAL A 82 8.66 4.49 15.94
CA VAL A 82 7.70 3.44 15.61
C VAL A 82 7.49 3.37 14.10
N ARG A 83 7.25 2.16 13.61
CA ARG A 83 6.87 1.85 12.24
C ARG A 83 5.84 0.73 12.23
N LEU A 84 5.19 0.48 11.09
CA LEU A 84 4.43 -0.75 10.90
C LEU A 84 5.35 -1.96 11.11
N ALA A 85 4.81 -3.03 11.71
CA ALA A 85 5.58 -4.21 12.07
C ALA A 85 6.29 -4.83 10.84
N GLY A 86 5.58 -4.89 9.72
CA GLY A 86 6.16 -5.29 8.45
C GLY A 86 5.24 -5.05 7.25
N PRO A 87 5.67 -5.54 6.07
CA PRO A 87 4.92 -5.46 4.83
C PRO A 87 3.50 -6.03 4.88
N GLU A 88 3.35 -7.22 5.47
CA GLU A 88 2.07 -7.94 5.57
C GLU A 88 1.05 -7.14 6.38
N THR A 89 1.50 -6.46 7.45
CA THR A 89 0.67 -5.53 8.23
C THR A 89 0.23 -4.35 7.39
N ALA A 90 1.14 -3.75 6.60
CA ALA A 90 0.80 -2.64 5.72
C ALA A 90 -0.23 -3.04 4.66
N GLU A 91 -0.03 -4.18 3.99
CA GLU A 91 -0.99 -4.71 3.00
C GLU A 91 -2.36 -4.96 3.64
N THR A 92 -2.39 -5.56 4.83
CA THR A 92 -3.63 -5.80 5.58
C THR A 92 -4.35 -4.48 5.89
N LEU A 93 -3.64 -3.48 6.39
CA LEU A 93 -4.19 -2.16 6.70
C LEU A 93 -4.67 -1.43 5.44
N GLU A 94 -3.96 -1.54 4.31
CA GLU A 94 -4.39 -0.97 3.03
C GLU A 94 -5.67 -1.63 2.52
N ASN A 95 -5.77 -2.95 2.62
CA ASN A 95 -6.96 -3.70 2.24
C ASN A 95 -8.17 -3.30 3.11
N LEU A 96 -8.01 -3.21 4.44
CA LEU A 96 -9.06 -2.76 5.34
C LEU A 96 -9.45 -1.30 5.07
N ALA A 97 -8.47 -0.41 4.84
CA ALA A 97 -8.72 0.99 4.54
C ALA A 97 -9.49 1.17 3.22
N GLY A 98 -9.22 0.33 2.21
CA GLY A 98 -9.96 0.31 0.94
C GLY A 98 -11.44 -0.06 1.09
N LEU A 99 -11.79 -0.84 2.13
CA LEU A 99 -13.16 -1.23 2.45
C LEU A 99 -13.87 -0.25 3.40
N ALA A 100 -13.11 0.57 4.13
CA ALA A 100 -13.65 1.48 5.14
C ALA A 100 -14.44 2.65 4.51
N PRO A 101 -15.46 3.17 5.23
CA PRO A 101 -16.09 4.43 4.85
C PRO A 101 -15.08 5.59 4.95
N TYR A 102 -15.18 6.54 4.03
CA TYR A 102 -14.30 7.70 4.01
C TYR A 102 -14.87 8.79 4.92
N ARG A 103 -13.97 9.51 5.57
CA ARG A 103 -14.30 10.68 6.38
C ARG A 103 -13.48 11.87 5.89
N GLN A 104 -14.10 13.05 5.89
CA GLN A 104 -13.38 14.30 5.65
C GLN A 104 -12.50 14.64 6.86
N VAL A 105 -11.21 14.85 6.59
CA VAL A 105 -10.23 15.32 7.57
C VAL A 105 -9.72 16.69 7.09
N PRO A 106 -9.73 17.73 7.94
CA PRO A 106 -9.23 19.04 7.56
C PRO A 106 -7.73 18.98 7.26
N ILE A 107 -7.32 19.66 6.19
CA ILE A 107 -5.92 19.83 5.83
C ILE A 107 -5.41 21.10 6.51
N ARG A 108 -4.34 20.97 7.28
CA ARG A 108 -3.87 22.00 8.20
C ARG A 108 -2.73 22.84 7.64
N SER A 109 -2.09 22.40 6.56
CA SER A 109 -0.98 23.12 5.93
C SER A 109 -0.83 22.83 4.44
N LEU A 110 -0.12 23.70 3.73
CA LEU A 110 0.25 23.47 2.34
C LEU A 110 1.15 22.24 2.17
N ALA A 111 2.06 22.00 3.13
CA ALA A 111 2.92 20.83 3.13
C ALA A 111 2.09 19.54 3.21
N GLU A 112 1.09 19.49 4.12
CA GLU A 112 0.17 18.36 4.22
C GLU A 112 -0.65 18.18 2.93
N ALA A 113 -1.13 19.28 2.33
CA ALA A 113 -1.86 19.23 1.06
C ALA A 113 -1.01 18.62 -0.07
N ASN A 114 0.24 19.05 -0.20
CA ASN A 114 1.15 18.58 -1.23
C ASN A 114 1.54 17.11 -1.02
N HIS A 115 1.80 16.71 0.23
CA HIS A 115 2.09 15.31 0.58
C HIS A 115 0.92 14.38 0.20
N ARG A 116 -0.31 14.76 0.55
CA ARG A 116 -1.52 14.00 0.18
C ARG A 116 -1.70 13.88 -1.34
N ARG A 117 -1.44 14.96 -2.10
CA ARG A 117 -1.49 14.94 -3.58
C ARG A 117 -0.44 14.01 -4.16
N ALA A 118 0.78 14.03 -3.63
CA ALA A 118 1.86 13.17 -4.08
C ALA A 118 1.54 11.69 -3.85
N LEU A 119 1.08 11.33 -2.64
CA LEU A 119 0.65 9.96 -2.32
C LEU A 119 -0.51 9.46 -3.18
N HIS A 120 -1.48 10.34 -3.43
CA HIS A 120 -2.61 10.03 -4.30
C HIS A 120 -2.15 9.84 -5.75
N HIS A 121 -1.22 10.64 -6.23
CA HIS A 121 -0.76 10.57 -7.62
C HIS A 121 0.02 9.28 -7.90
N ALA A 122 1.13 9.06 -7.18
CA ALA A 122 1.96 7.89 -7.39
C ALA A 122 2.71 7.52 -6.11
N ARG A 123 2.59 6.26 -5.71
CA ARG A 123 3.30 5.70 -4.57
C ARG A 123 3.61 4.23 -4.79
N THR A 124 4.45 3.66 -3.94
CA THR A 124 4.67 2.22 -3.91
C THR A 124 3.64 1.60 -2.97
N CYS A 125 2.88 0.62 -3.44
CA CYS A 125 2.13 -0.29 -2.59
C CYS A 125 3.01 -1.52 -2.34
N TYR A 126 3.82 -1.49 -1.28
CA TYR A 126 4.87 -2.46 -1.00
C TYR A 126 5.96 -2.60 -2.08
N ASP A 127 5.71 -3.41 -3.11
CA ASP A 127 6.63 -3.73 -4.20
C ASP A 127 6.09 -3.37 -5.59
N HIS A 128 4.91 -2.75 -5.69
CA HIS A 128 4.30 -2.38 -6.96
C HIS A 128 3.81 -0.93 -6.98
N ILE A 129 3.53 -0.39 -8.18
CA ILE A 129 3.08 0.99 -8.37
C ILE A 129 1.59 1.11 -7.99
N ALA A 130 1.27 2.16 -7.24
CA ALA A 130 -0.06 2.49 -6.73
C ALA A 130 -0.36 3.97 -6.89
N GLY A 131 -1.50 4.41 -6.35
CA GLY A 131 -2.08 5.73 -6.60
C GLY A 131 -2.76 5.80 -7.96
N ALA A 132 -3.06 7.02 -8.40
CA ALA A 132 -3.69 7.29 -9.68
C ALA A 132 -2.86 6.70 -10.84
N LEU A 133 -1.53 6.76 -10.76
CA LEU A 133 -0.64 6.14 -11.74
C LEU A 133 -0.83 4.63 -11.82
N GLY A 134 -0.79 3.93 -10.68
CA GLY A 134 -0.91 2.46 -10.66
C GLY A 134 -2.26 1.98 -11.18
N VAL A 135 -3.32 2.71 -10.87
CA VAL A 135 -4.68 2.47 -11.38
C VAL A 135 -4.72 2.70 -12.90
N ALA A 136 -4.19 3.83 -13.38
CA ALA A 136 -4.15 4.15 -14.82
C ALA A 136 -3.35 3.11 -15.62
N ILE A 137 -2.24 2.60 -15.08
CA ILE A 137 -1.47 1.52 -15.69
C ILE A 137 -2.34 0.26 -15.85
N ALA A 138 -3.02 -0.18 -14.78
CA ALA A 138 -3.85 -1.37 -14.81
C ALA A 138 -5.02 -1.24 -15.81
N GLU A 139 -5.62 -0.06 -15.88
CA GLU A 139 -6.67 0.26 -16.85
C GLU A 139 -6.18 0.24 -18.28
N ALA A 140 -5.10 0.97 -18.58
CA ALA A 140 -4.53 1.01 -19.92
C ALA A 140 -4.08 -0.39 -20.40
N MET A 141 -3.51 -1.20 -19.51
CA MET A 141 -3.17 -2.59 -19.83
C MET A 141 -4.42 -3.42 -20.12
N THR A 142 -5.51 -3.22 -19.38
CA THR A 142 -6.79 -3.92 -19.61
C THR A 142 -7.44 -3.48 -20.93
N GLU A 143 -7.51 -2.18 -21.19
CA GLU A 143 -8.09 -1.60 -22.42
C GLU A 143 -7.36 -2.03 -23.69
N ARG A 144 -6.04 -2.24 -23.58
CA ARG A 144 -5.18 -2.73 -24.68
C ARG A 144 -5.17 -4.25 -24.81
N GLY A 145 -5.95 -4.98 -24.00
CA GLY A 145 -6.00 -6.44 -24.01
C GLY A 145 -4.73 -7.13 -23.50
N LEU A 146 -3.84 -6.40 -22.80
CA LEU A 146 -2.66 -6.96 -22.14
C LEU A 146 -3.04 -7.68 -20.84
N LEU A 147 -4.13 -7.25 -20.21
CA LEU A 147 -4.79 -7.93 -19.12
C LEU A 147 -6.23 -8.29 -19.53
N ALA A 148 -6.69 -9.46 -19.12
CA ALA A 148 -8.09 -9.87 -19.25
C ALA A 148 -8.76 -9.99 -17.89
N ARG A 149 -10.08 -9.83 -17.84
CA ARG A 149 -10.89 -10.05 -16.64
C ARG A 149 -11.45 -11.46 -16.65
N ASP A 150 -10.97 -12.31 -15.75
CA ASP A 150 -11.42 -13.70 -15.55
C ASP A 150 -11.37 -14.05 -14.06
N TYR A 151 -12.47 -13.82 -13.34
CA TYR A 151 -12.55 -13.91 -11.86
C TYR A 151 -11.43 -13.15 -11.11
N GLY A 152 -10.84 -12.15 -11.77
CA GLY A 152 -9.62 -11.43 -11.40
C GLY A 152 -8.94 -10.88 -12.65
N LEU A 153 -7.84 -10.15 -12.51
CA LEU A 153 -7.01 -9.80 -13.66
C LEU A 153 -6.06 -10.95 -13.97
N VAL A 154 -5.92 -11.29 -15.25
CA VAL A 154 -4.95 -12.28 -15.75
C VAL A 154 -4.11 -11.66 -16.86
N LEU A 155 -2.83 -12.06 -16.95
CA LEU A 155 -1.93 -11.62 -18.02
C LEU A 155 -2.27 -12.39 -19.29
N THR A 156 -2.50 -11.67 -20.39
CA THR A 156 -2.75 -12.30 -21.69
C THR A 156 -1.43 -12.64 -22.39
N ALA A 157 -1.47 -13.45 -23.45
CA ALA A 157 -0.30 -13.69 -24.29
C ALA A 157 0.29 -12.37 -24.85
N ALA A 158 -0.57 -11.47 -25.32
CA ALA A 158 -0.16 -10.14 -25.78
C ALA A 158 0.48 -9.30 -24.65
N GLY A 159 -0.02 -9.43 -23.42
CA GLY A 159 0.59 -8.80 -22.24
C GLY A 159 1.98 -9.35 -21.93
N ALA A 160 2.16 -10.67 -22.01
CA ALA A 160 3.46 -11.31 -21.83
C ALA A 160 4.46 -10.87 -22.91
N ASP A 161 4.05 -10.85 -24.18
CA ASP A 161 4.87 -10.38 -25.30
C ASP A 161 5.25 -8.91 -25.14
N TRP A 162 4.31 -8.07 -24.69
CA TRP A 162 4.58 -6.66 -24.41
C TRP A 162 5.61 -6.47 -23.29
N LEU A 163 5.49 -7.22 -22.18
CA LEU A 163 6.47 -7.19 -21.08
C LEU A 163 7.85 -7.65 -21.56
N ALA A 164 7.92 -8.73 -22.35
CA ALA A 164 9.15 -9.23 -22.92
C ALA A 164 9.81 -8.20 -23.87
N ALA A 165 9.02 -7.57 -24.75
CA ALA A 165 9.48 -6.51 -25.65
C ALA A 165 9.98 -5.27 -24.89
N LEU A 166 9.41 -4.99 -23.72
CA LEU A 166 9.90 -3.93 -22.84
C LEU A 166 11.25 -4.30 -22.21
N GLY A 167 11.59 -5.58 -22.15
CA GLY A 167 12.77 -6.11 -21.46
C GLY A 167 12.46 -6.55 -20.02
N ILE A 168 11.26 -7.06 -19.78
CA ILE A 168 10.83 -7.71 -18.53
C ILE A 168 10.58 -9.20 -18.84
N PRO A 169 11.63 -10.02 -18.93
CA PRO A 169 11.53 -11.40 -19.41
C PRO A 169 10.86 -12.38 -18.42
N ASP A 170 10.94 -12.10 -17.11
CA ASP A 170 10.55 -13.05 -16.05
C ASP A 170 9.09 -12.91 -15.55
N ALA A 171 8.23 -12.22 -16.29
CA ALA A 171 6.82 -12.10 -15.90
C ALA A 171 5.95 -13.32 -16.31
N ALA A 172 6.52 -14.28 -17.05
CA ALA A 172 5.83 -15.50 -17.49
C ALA A 172 6.65 -16.77 -17.16
N PRO A 173 6.20 -17.62 -16.21
CA PRO A 173 6.75 -18.96 -16.01
C PRO A 173 5.65 -20.05 -16.13
N PRO A 174 6.04 -21.35 -16.21
CA PRO A 174 5.18 -22.43 -16.71
C PRO A 174 3.89 -22.61 -15.90
N ALA A 175 2.87 -23.19 -16.56
CA ALA A 175 1.44 -23.29 -16.22
C ALA A 175 1.00 -23.67 -14.78
N ALA A 176 1.92 -23.84 -13.83
CA ALA A 176 1.65 -24.33 -12.47
C ALA A 176 1.32 -23.25 -11.42
N HIS A 177 1.55 -21.95 -11.65
CA HIS A 177 1.30 -20.91 -10.63
C HIS A 177 0.26 -19.86 -11.09
N ARG A 178 -1.00 -20.07 -10.71
CA ARG A 178 -2.16 -19.22 -11.04
C ARG A 178 -2.24 -17.88 -10.26
N ALA A 179 -1.12 -17.28 -9.86
CA ALA A 179 -1.13 -16.02 -9.07
C ALA A 179 -0.08 -14.98 -9.52
N HIS A 180 0.19 -14.86 -10.82
CA HIS A 180 1.15 -13.88 -11.36
C HIS A 180 0.61 -12.45 -11.41
N VAL A 181 -0.68 -12.32 -11.70
CA VAL A 181 -1.41 -11.07 -11.69
C VAL A 181 -2.31 -11.07 -10.47
N ARG A 182 -2.09 -10.10 -9.60
CA ARG A 182 -2.96 -9.80 -8.46
C ARG A 182 -3.47 -8.38 -8.62
N THR A 183 -4.49 -8.05 -7.86
CA THR A 183 -4.95 -6.67 -7.74
C THR A 183 -5.00 -6.27 -6.28
N CYS A 184 -4.49 -5.09 -5.98
CA CYS A 184 -4.68 -4.43 -4.69
C CYS A 184 -5.75 -3.34 -4.84
N LEU A 185 -6.54 -3.11 -3.78
CA LEU A 185 -7.49 -2.02 -3.76
C LEU A 185 -6.78 -0.75 -3.28
N ASP A 186 -6.62 0.22 -4.18
CA ASP A 186 -5.92 1.45 -3.83
C ASP A 186 -6.78 2.30 -2.87
N TRP A 187 -6.34 2.50 -1.63
CA TRP A 187 -7.10 3.28 -0.64
C TRP A 187 -7.14 4.79 -0.92
N THR A 188 -6.29 5.32 -1.81
CA THR A 188 -6.35 6.74 -2.19
C THR A 188 -7.31 6.98 -3.35
N VAL A 189 -7.44 6.02 -4.27
CA VAL A 189 -8.23 6.12 -5.52
C VAL A 189 -9.55 5.32 -5.48
N ARG A 190 -9.64 4.28 -4.64
CA ARG A 190 -10.73 3.26 -4.57
C ARG A 190 -10.88 2.41 -5.83
N ARG A 191 -9.78 2.13 -6.51
CA ARG A 191 -9.77 1.34 -7.73
C ARG A 191 -8.67 0.30 -7.64
N GLN A 192 -8.88 -0.81 -8.34
CA GLN A 192 -7.89 -1.88 -8.39
C GLN A 192 -6.69 -1.42 -9.21
N HIS A 193 -5.50 -1.70 -8.70
CA HIS A 193 -4.24 -1.52 -9.43
C HIS A 193 -3.46 -2.83 -9.46
N LEU A 194 -2.50 -2.90 -10.37
CA LEU A 194 -1.76 -4.12 -10.67
C LEU A 194 -0.77 -4.45 -9.56
N SER A 195 -0.85 -5.68 -9.02
CA SER A 195 0.04 -6.22 -8.01
C SER A 195 0.48 -7.65 -8.34
N GLY A 196 1.18 -8.31 -7.43
CA GLY A 196 1.79 -9.62 -7.66
C GLY A 196 3.04 -9.53 -8.54
N ALA A 197 3.49 -10.67 -9.07
CA ALA A 197 4.75 -10.76 -9.79
C ALA A 197 4.85 -9.78 -10.97
N VAL A 198 3.77 -9.58 -11.72
CA VAL A 198 3.75 -8.62 -12.85
C VAL A 198 3.85 -7.18 -12.35
N GLY A 199 3.08 -6.80 -11.33
CA GLY A 199 3.15 -5.46 -10.74
C GLY A 199 4.54 -5.15 -10.17
N ALA A 200 5.14 -6.12 -9.49
CA ALA A 200 6.48 -6.01 -8.93
C ALA A 200 7.58 -5.92 -10.01
N ALA A 201 7.47 -6.72 -11.07
CA ALA A 201 8.40 -6.67 -12.18
C ALA A 201 8.33 -5.33 -12.93
N LEU A 202 7.13 -4.81 -13.18
CA LEU A 202 6.94 -3.50 -13.81
C LEU A 202 7.47 -2.36 -12.93
N TYR A 203 7.29 -2.44 -11.60
CA TYR A 203 7.86 -1.47 -10.67
C TYR A 203 9.39 -1.47 -10.69
N ARG A 204 10.02 -2.64 -10.55
CA ARG A 204 11.50 -2.76 -10.62
C ARG A 204 12.04 -2.21 -11.92
N HIS A 205 11.41 -2.58 -13.03
CA HIS A 205 11.76 -2.06 -14.35
C HIS A 205 11.66 -0.53 -14.44
N ALA A 206 10.59 0.05 -13.88
CA ALA A 206 10.38 1.49 -13.87
C ALA A 206 11.42 2.22 -13.00
N LEU A 207 11.93 1.60 -11.93
CA LEU A 207 13.07 2.11 -11.18
C LEU A 207 14.38 1.99 -11.98
N GLU A 208 14.66 0.83 -12.55
CA GLU A 208 15.89 0.54 -13.29
C GLU A 208 16.08 1.43 -14.52
N ARG A 209 14.97 1.85 -15.15
CA ARG A 209 14.99 2.78 -16.30
C ARG A 209 14.77 4.23 -15.92
N ASP A 210 14.81 4.56 -14.63
CA ASP A 210 14.55 5.90 -14.10
C ASP A 210 13.22 6.49 -14.58
N TRP A 211 12.18 5.67 -14.78
CA TRP A 211 10.84 6.17 -15.09
C TRP A 211 10.20 6.79 -13.87
N VAL A 212 10.45 6.20 -12.71
CA VAL A 212 10.04 6.71 -11.41
C VAL A 212 11.23 6.75 -10.46
N VAL A 213 11.23 7.72 -9.57
CA VAL A 213 12.19 7.81 -8.46
C VAL A 213 11.41 7.74 -7.16
N LYS A 214 11.88 6.92 -6.22
CA LYS A 214 11.29 6.81 -4.89
C LYS A 214 11.90 7.85 -3.96
N ALA A 215 11.06 8.64 -3.29
CA ALA A 215 11.51 9.57 -2.27
C ALA A 215 12.05 8.83 -1.03
N VAL A 216 13.13 9.34 -0.45
CA VAL A 216 13.75 8.74 0.74
C VAL A 216 12.77 8.74 1.91
N ALA A 217 12.71 7.63 2.65
CA ALA A 217 11.88 7.44 3.84
C ALA A 217 10.36 7.58 3.64
N THR A 218 9.88 7.61 2.39
CA THR A 218 8.44 7.59 2.08
C THR A 218 8.12 6.57 0.99
N ARG A 219 6.84 6.29 0.80
CA ARG A 219 6.35 5.48 -0.32
C ARG A 219 6.08 6.29 -1.59
N ILE A 220 6.25 7.61 -1.58
CA ILE A 220 5.95 8.46 -2.73
C ILE A 220 6.87 8.14 -3.90
N LEU A 221 6.29 8.06 -5.09
CA LEU A 221 6.99 7.94 -6.36
C LEU A 221 6.82 9.22 -7.17
N THR A 222 7.91 9.71 -7.75
CA THR A 222 7.91 10.85 -8.67
C THR A 222 8.25 10.36 -10.06
N LEU A 223 7.40 10.66 -11.05
CA LEU A 223 7.72 10.37 -12.44
C LEU A 223 8.81 11.32 -12.95
N THR A 224 9.80 10.79 -13.63
CA THR A 224 10.79 11.59 -14.35
C THR A 224 10.24 12.05 -15.71
N ALA A 225 10.98 12.91 -16.41
CA ALA A 225 10.64 13.26 -17.79
C ALA A 225 10.67 12.01 -18.71
N ALA A 226 11.67 11.13 -18.53
CA ALA A 226 11.77 9.88 -19.26
C ALA A 226 10.59 8.95 -18.97
N GLY A 227 10.19 8.82 -17.70
CA GLY A 227 9.04 8.00 -17.32
C GLY A 227 7.73 8.49 -17.91
N ARG A 228 7.48 9.80 -17.88
CA ARG A 228 6.28 10.38 -18.54
C ARG A 228 6.25 10.09 -20.03
N ALA A 229 7.39 10.23 -20.72
CA ALA A 229 7.49 9.91 -22.14
C ALA A 229 7.25 8.41 -22.38
N ALA A 230 7.83 7.54 -21.57
CA ALA A 230 7.71 6.10 -21.69
C ALA A 230 6.29 5.60 -21.41
N PHE A 231 5.65 6.02 -20.31
CA PHE A 231 4.26 5.62 -20.02
C PHE A 231 3.28 6.12 -21.08
N ARG A 232 3.51 7.31 -21.64
CA ARG A 232 2.73 7.81 -22.78
C ARG A 232 2.94 6.94 -24.02
N ALA A 233 4.19 6.60 -24.36
CA ALA A 233 4.50 5.81 -25.55
C ALA A 233 4.01 4.36 -25.43
N GLN A 234 4.18 3.74 -24.26
CA GLN A 234 3.92 2.31 -24.06
C GLN A 234 2.46 1.99 -23.77
N LEU A 235 1.78 2.84 -22.98
CA LEU A 235 0.43 2.60 -22.50
C LEU A 235 -0.57 3.68 -22.92
N GLY A 236 -0.13 4.77 -23.56
CA GLY A 236 -1.03 5.85 -23.96
C GLY A 236 -1.56 6.66 -22.78
N LEU A 237 -0.86 6.68 -21.64
CA LEU A 237 -1.37 7.35 -20.45
C LEU A 237 -1.55 8.87 -20.69
N PRO A 238 -2.68 9.46 -20.27
CA PRO A 238 -2.96 10.87 -20.47
C PRO A 238 -2.25 11.74 -19.43
N ASP A 239 -2.20 13.05 -19.65
CA ASP A 239 -1.45 14.00 -18.82
C ASP A 239 -1.90 13.99 -17.35
N GLU A 240 -3.20 13.83 -17.09
CA GLU A 240 -3.76 13.74 -15.74
C GLU A 240 -3.24 12.54 -14.94
N ALA A 241 -2.81 11.47 -15.61
CA ALA A 241 -2.20 10.30 -14.98
C ALA A 241 -0.68 10.45 -14.81
N LEU A 242 -0.06 11.33 -15.61
CA LEU A 242 1.40 11.52 -15.69
C LEU A 242 1.92 12.68 -14.83
N PHE A 243 1.03 13.59 -14.42
CA PHE A 243 1.36 14.73 -13.57
C PHE A 243 0.49 14.74 -12.30
N PRO A 244 1.05 15.16 -11.15
CA PRO A 244 0.25 15.29 -9.94
C PRO A 244 -0.78 16.40 -10.10
N SER A 245 -2.03 16.11 -9.74
CA SER A 245 -3.08 17.13 -9.73
C SER A 245 -2.78 18.21 -8.69
N LEU A 246 -2.98 19.46 -9.08
CA LEU A 246 -2.99 20.60 -8.15
C LEU A 246 -4.31 20.69 -7.37
N ALA A 247 -5.33 19.94 -7.77
CA ALA A 247 -6.53 19.78 -6.99
C ALA A 247 -6.36 18.58 -6.04
N LEU A 248 -6.83 18.72 -4.81
CA LEU A 248 -7.06 17.54 -3.99
C LEU A 248 -8.18 16.72 -4.64
N PRO A 249 -8.15 15.37 -4.50
CA PRO A 249 -9.28 14.55 -4.91
C PRO A 249 -10.55 15.09 -4.28
N ALA A 250 -11.63 15.20 -5.06
CA ALA A 250 -12.90 15.67 -4.55
C ALA A 250 -13.31 14.82 -3.33
N PRO A 251 -13.90 15.44 -2.29
CA PRO A 251 -14.39 14.68 -1.15
C PRO A 251 -15.41 13.65 -1.62
N ARG A 252 -15.23 12.42 -1.16
CA ARG A 252 -16.10 11.30 -1.52
C ARG A 252 -17.35 11.36 -0.63
N THR A 253 -18.53 11.38 -1.25
CA THR A 253 -19.84 11.26 -0.58
C THR A 253 -20.13 9.82 -0.18
#